data_AF-A0A7Y0WKV3-F1
#
_entry.id   AF-A0A7Y0WKV3-F1
#
_cell.length_a   1.000
_cell.length_b   1.000
_cell.length_c   1.000
_cell.angle_alpha   90.00
_cell.angle_beta   90.00
_cell.angle_gamma   90.00
#
_symmetry.space_group_name_H-M   'P 1'
#
loop_
_entity.id
_entity.type
_entity.pdbx_description
1 polymer ?
#
loop_
_entity_poly.entity_id
_entity_poly.type
_entity_poly.pdbx_seq_one_letter_code
_entity_poly.pdbx_strand_id
1 'polypeptide(L)'
;MYTLYGTDESGSCMIEIALQRCAVPWHRVQASSWQDGEGSDALARINPLKQIPTLVTPNGQVLTESAAILIHLGLEYPKAELLAGDRTQILRGLLYIAANCYSAIGIIDYPQRWLGNADEAQQAQLVSGTRRYLHQAWVVFADQFAGQLFTPSNAPNALGIMAAAVSRWDDAREVLGNLAPGFAQSLERVDADPVVAPVFARHWPQWKVS
;
A
#
# COMPACT_ATOMS: atom_id res chain seq x y z
N MET A 1 12.78 -6.49 18.37
CA MET A 1 12.21 -5.24 17.83
C MET A 1 12.04 -5.40 16.33
N TYR A 2 10.98 -4.86 15.72
CA TYR A 2 10.83 -4.86 14.27
C TYR A 2 11.74 -3.83 13.59
N THR A 3 12.19 -4.14 12.37
CA THR A 3 12.92 -3.20 11.49
C THR A 3 12.18 -3.05 10.18
N LEU A 4 11.69 -1.85 9.88
CA LEU A 4 11.00 -1.56 8.62
C LEU A 4 11.91 -0.80 7.67
N TYR A 5 12.20 -1.38 6.52
CA TYR A 5 12.90 -0.72 5.42
C TYR A 5 11.86 -0.01 4.54
N GLY A 6 12.01 1.31 4.37
CA GLY A 6 11.10 2.11 3.56
C GLY A 6 11.47 3.59 3.48
N THR A 7 10.81 4.30 2.57
CA THR A 7 10.92 5.75 2.39
C THR A 7 9.54 6.43 2.42
N ASP A 8 9.53 7.75 2.59
CA ASP A 8 8.34 8.58 2.39
C ASP A 8 7.83 8.44 0.94
N GLU A 9 6.56 8.74 0.71
CA GLU A 9 5.89 8.54 -0.58
C GLU A 9 5.86 7.08 -1.11
N SER A 10 6.20 6.09 -0.27
CA SER A 10 6.16 4.67 -0.62
C SER A 10 5.09 3.89 0.15
N GLY A 11 4.86 2.64 -0.28
CA GLY A 11 3.96 1.70 0.39
C GLY A 11 4.37 1.31 1.82
N SER A 12 5.54 1.74 2.32
CA SER A 12 5.93 1.49 3.71
C SER A 12 5.01 2.16 4.72
N CYS A 13 4.30 3.24 4.36
CA CYS A 13 3.32 3.89 5.23
C CYS A 13 2.26 2.92 5.77
N MET A 14 1.81 1.96 4.96
CA MET A 14 0.84 0.95 5.37
C MET A 14 1.34 0.13 6.56
N ILE A 15 2.63 -0.20 6.53
CA ILE A 15 3.26 -1.03 7.57
C ILE A 15 3.60 -0.19 8.79
N GLU A 16 3.96 1.08 8.63
CA GLU A 16 4.11 2.01 9.75
C GLU A 16 2.81 2.15 10.55
N ILE A 17 1.68 2.36 9.87
CA ILE A 17 0.35 2.43 10.50
C ILE A 17 0.03 1.12 11.23
N ALA A 18 0.26 -0.02 10.59
CA ALA A 18 0.00 -1.32 11.19
C ALA A 18 0.86 -1.56 12.44
N LEU A 19 2.17 -1.28 12.39
CA LEU A 19 3.09 -1.44 13.52
C LEU A 19 2.71 -0.52 14.69
N GLN A 20 2.31 0.73 14.41
CA GLN A 20 1.79 1.64 15.43
C GLN A 20 0.54 1.08 16.10
N ARG A 21 -0.42 0.55 15.32
CA ARG A 21 -1.65 -0.04 15.85
C ARG A 21 -1.39 -1.33 16.64
N CYS A 22 -0.39 -2.11 16.26
CA CYS A 22 0.07 -3.27 17.02
C CYS A 22 0.71 -2.89 18.36
N ALA A 23 1.04 -1.61 18.58
CA ALA A 23 1.70 -1.11 19.78
C ALA A 23 3.00 -1.87 20.12
N VAL A 24 3.78 -2.23 19.09
CA VAL A 24 5.03 -2.97 19.23
C VAL A 24 6.25 -2.07 19.05
N PRO A 25 7.41 -2.42 19.64
CA PRO A 25 8.65 -1.71 19.35
C PRO A 25 9.11 -1.95 17.91
N TRP A 26 9.34 -0.87 17.17
CA TRP A 26 9.88 -0.91 15.82
C TRP A 26 10.73 0.33 15.55
N HIS A 27 11.54 0.25 14.49
CA HIS A 27 12.25 1.40 13.95
C HIS A 27 12.28 1.32 12.42
N ARG A 28 12.48 2.47 11.79
CA ARG A 28 12.60 2.59 10.34
C ARG A 28 14.07 2.68 9.94
N VAL A 29 14.40 2.00 8.84
CA VAL A 29 15.63 2.20 8.08
C VAL A 29 15.24 2.84 6.75
N GLN A 30 15.79 4.03 6.49
CA GLN A 30 15.58 4.73 5.22
C GLN A 30 16.24 3.94 4.09
N ALA A 31 15.44 3.39 3.18
CA ALA A 31 15.92 2.58 2.07
C ALA A 31 14.90 2.59 0.91
N SER A 32 15.40 2.52 -0.32
CA SER A 32 14.62 2.28 -1.53
C SER A 32 15.54 1.75 -2.64
N SER A 33 14.96 1.20 -3.72
CA SER A 33 15.75 0.72 -4.87
C SER A 33 16.27 1.83 -5.78
N TRP A 34 15.81 3.07 -5.59
CA TRP A 34 16.14 4.24 -6.42
C TRP A 34 17.02 5.27 -5.69
N GLN A 35 17.40 5.00 -4.44
CA GLN A 35 18.32 5.83 -3.67
C GLN A 35 19.51 4.98 -3.23
N ASP A 36 20.72 5.50 -3.41
CA ASP A 36 21.94 4.89 -2.89
C ASP A 36 22.14 5.25 -1.41
N GLY A 37 22.78 4.36 -0.66
CA GLY A 37 23.14 4.59 0.75
C GLY A 37 23.15 3.32 1.58
N GLU A 38 23.64 3.43 2.83
CA GLU A 38 23.83 2.27 3.72
C GLU A 38 22.54 1.46 3.93
N GLY A 39 21.39 2.12 3.99
CA GLY A 39 20.08 1.48 4.09
C GLY A 39 19.68 0.70 2.84
N SER A 40 20.03 1.21 1.65
CA SER A 40 19.82 0.52 0.37
C SER A 40 20.72 -0.70 0.22
N ASP A 41 21.98 -0.59 0.66
CA ASP A 41 22.91 -1.73 0.72
C ASP A 41 22.46 -2.79 1.72
N ALA A 42 21.92 -2.37 2.88
CA ALA A 42 21.33 -3.26 3.86
C ALA A 42 20.10 -3.98 3.31
N LEU A 43 19.21 -3.26 2.62
CA LEU A 43 18.05 -3.83 1.96
C LEU A 43 18.44 -4.86 0.91
N ALA A 44 19.46 -4.56 0.09
CA ALA A 44 19.95 -5.46 -0.96
C ALA A 44 20.45 -6.81 -0.43
N ARG A 45 20.98 -6.85 0.80
CA ARG A 45 21.44 -8.09 1.44
C ARG A 45 20.29 -9.02 1.84
N ILE A 46 19.11 -8.48 2.13
CA ILE A 46 17.97 -9.23 2.68
C ILE A 46 16.82 -9.41 1.68
N ASN A 47 16.71 -8.53 0.70
CA ASN A 47 15.69 -8.59 -0.35
C ASN A 47 16.35 -8.39 -1.73
N PRO A 48 16.54 -9.47 -2.52
CA PRO A 48 17.14 -9.39 -3.85
C PRO A 48 16.39 -8.47 -4.83
N LEU A 49 15.09 -8.28 -4.65
CA LEU A 49 14.29 -7.36 -5.48
C LEU A 49 14.49 -5.89 -5.07
N LYS A 50 15.15 -5.63 -3.93
CA LYS A 50 15.33 -4.30 -3.31
C LYS A 50 14.00 -3.52 -3.15
N GLN A 51 12.89 -4.22 -3.08
CA GLN A 51 11.57 -3.61 -2.96
C GLN A 51 11.27 -3.24 -1.50
N ILE A 52 10.52 -2.16 -1.34
CA ILE A 52 10.00 -1.71 -0.07
C ILE A 52 8.46 -1.72 -0.11
N PRO A 53 7.80 -1.97 1.03
CA PRO A 53 8.36 -2.27 2.34
C PRO A 53 9.03 -3.65 2.43
N THR A 54 10.11 -3.72 3.22
CA THR A 54 10.66 -4.98 3.73
C THR A 54 10.69 -4.91 5.24
N LEU A 55 10.10 -5.90 5.92
CA LEU A 55 10.01 -5.95 7.37
C LEU A 55 10.88 -7.09 7.92
N VAL A 56 11.76 -6.79 8.87
CA VAL A 56 12.47 -7.80 9.65
C VAL A 56 11.82 -7.93 11.01
N THR A 57 11.40 -9.13 11.35
CA THR A 57 10.76 -9.46 12.63
C THR A 57 11.78 -9.48 13.78
N PRO A 58 11.33 -9.51 15.05
CA PRO A 58 12.24 -9.65 16.19
C PRO A 58 13.10 -10.93 16.19
N ASN A 59 12.68 -11.99 15.51
CA ASN A 59 13.43 -13.24 15.40
C ASN A 59 14.32 -13.30 14.13
N GLY A 60 14.43 -12.20 13.38
CA GLY A 60 15.30 -12.11 12.20
C GLY A 60 14.67 -12.61 10.91
N GLN A 61 13.39 -13.02 10.92
CA GLN A 61 12.68 -13.38 9.69
C GLN A 61 12.45 -12.15 8.82
N VAL A 62 12.70 -12.29 7.52
CA VAL A 62 12.43 -11.25 6.51
C VAL A 62 11.05 -11.50 5.91
N LEU A 63 10.21 -10.47 5.91
CA LEU A 63 8.91 -10.44 5.26
C LEU A 63 8.89 -9.37 4.19
N THR A 64 8.48 -9.76 2.98
CA THR A 64 8.24 -8.89 1.83
C THR A 64 6.77 -8.98 1.44
N GLU A 65 6.35 -8.19 0.45
CA GLU A 65 4.95 -8.00 0.02
C GLU A 65 4.08 -7.31 1.08
N SER A 66 3.64 -6.08 0.79
CA SER A 66 2.85 -5.27 1.72
C SER A 66 1.61 -6.00 2.28
N ALA A 67 0.89 -6.74 1.42
CA ALA A 67 -0.27 -7.53 1.84
C ALA A 67 0.12 -8.65 2.80
N ALA A 68 1.21 -9.38 2.53
CA ALA A 68 1.65 -10.47 3.40
C ALA A 68 2.11 -9.94 4.76
N ILE A 69 2.81 -8.79 4.79
CA ILE A 69 3.20 -8.13 6.04
C ILE A 69 1.97 -7.71 6.86
N LEU A 70 0.97 -7.09 6.23
CA LEU A 70 -0.28 -6.72 6.91
C LEU A 70 -1.03 -7.95 7.47
N ILE A 71 -1.06 -9.04 6.70
CA ILE A 71 -1.66 -10.31 7.13
C ILE A 71 -0.90 -10.87 8.33
N HIS A 72 0.44 -10.92 8.27
CA HIS A 72 1.27 -11.39 9.37
C HIS A 72 1.01 -10.59 10.65
N LEU A 73 1.07 -9.26 10.59
CA LEU A 73 0.82 -8.41 11.75
C LEU A 73 -0.60 -8.58 12.30
N GLY A 74 -1.60 -8.75 11.43
CA GLY A 74 -2.98 -8.97 11.87
C GLY A 74 -3.24 -10.35 12.48
N LEU A 75 -2.48 -11.37 12.10
CA LEU A 75 -2.52 -12.70 12.72
C LEU A 75 -1.77 -12.73 14.05
N GLU A 76 -0.58 -12.12 14.10
CA GLU A 76 0.28 -12.08 15.29
C GLU A 76 -0.31 -11.18 16.39
N TYR A 77 -0.95 -10.07 16.00
CA TYR A 77 -1.52 -9.08 16.93
C TYR A 77 -3.02 -8.92 16.71
N PRO A 78 -3.86 -9.92 17.08
CA PRO A 78 -5.30 -9.86 16.84
C PRO A 78 -5.98 -8.67 17.54
N LYS A 79 -5.42 -8.20 18.67
CA LYS A 79 -5.90 -7.00 19.38
C LYS A 79 -5.74 -5.70 18.58
N ALA A 80 -4.87 -5.69 17.57
CA ALA A 80 -4.74 -4.57 16.65
C ALA A 80 -5.90 -4.50 15.64
N GLU A 81 -6.79 -5.50 15.61
CA GLU A 81 -7.99 -5.54 14.76
C GLU A 81 -7.73 -5.32 13.25
N LEU A 82 -6.50 -5.52 12.78
CA LEU A 82 -6.12 -5.36 11.37
C LEU A 82 -6.90 -6.30 10.44
N LEU A 83 -7.31 -7.47 10.94
CA LEU A 83 -8.12 -8.45 10.21
C LEU A 83 -9.52 -8.64 10.83
N ALA A 84 -10.01 -7.66 11.58
CA ALA A 84 -11.36 -7.70 12.16
C ALA A 84 -12.42 -7.30 11.12
N GLY A 85 -13.51 -8.07 11.06
CA GLY A 85 -14.53 -8.01 10.01
C GLY A 85 -14.70 -9.36 9.32
N ASP A 86 -15.18 -9.37 8.07
CA ASP A 86 -15.15 -10.58 7.24
C ASP A 86 -13.72 -10.84 6.75
N ARG A 87 -12.99 -11.68 7.49
CA ARG A 87 -11.59 -11.99 7.21
C ARG A 87 -11.37 -12.51 5.79
N THR A 88 -12.30 -13.31 5.26
CA THR A 88 -12.17 -13.86 3.90
C THR A 88 -12.19 -12.73 2.88
N GLN A 89 -13.11 -11.77 3.04
CA GLN A 89 -13.18 -10.61 2.15
C GLN A 89 -12.01 -9.65 2.32
N ILE A 90 -11.54 -9.44 3.55
CA ILE A 90 -10.34 -8.63 3.82
C ILE A 90 -9.12 -9.22 3.10
N LEU A 91 -8.87 -10.51 3.26
CA LEU A 91 -7.75 -11.20 2.60
C LEU A 91 -7.88 -11.14 1.07
N ARG A 92 -9.08 -11.42 0.55
CA ARG A 92 -9.35 -11.32 -0.90
C ARG A 92 -9.09 -9.90 -1.42
N GLY A 93 -9.50 -8.87 -0.68
CA GLY A 93 -9.30 -7.48 -1.05
C GLY A 93 -7.82 -7.07 -1.03
N LEU A 94 -7.06 -7.49 -0.01
CA LEU A 94 -5.62 -7.22 0.07
C LEU A 94 -4.88 -7.80 -1.14
N LEU A 95 -5.18 -9.05 -1.46
CA LEU A 95 -4.61 -9.73 -2.63
C LEU A 95 -5.10 -9.10 -3.94
N TYR A 96 -6.36 -8.64 -4.00
CA TYR A 96 -6.87 -7.92 -5.16
C TYR A 96 -6.08 -6.64 -5.43
N ILE A 97 -5.84 -5.81 -4.40
CA ILE A 97 -5.06 -4.57 -4.56
C ILE A 97 -3.63 -4.92 -4.99
N ALA A 98 -2.99 -5.91 -4.36
CA ALA A 98 -1.63 -6.31 -4.71
C ALA A 98 -1.52 -6.78 -6.18
N ALA A 99 -2.46 -7.63 -6.62
CA ALA A 99 -2.39 -8.28 -7.92
C ALA A 99 -2.90 -7.42 -9.09
N ASN A 100 -3.85 -6.52 -8.87
CA ASN A 100 -4.50 -5.76 -9.94
C ASN A 100 -4.16 -4.27 -9.91
N CYS A 101 -4.12 -3.66 -8.71
CA CYS A 101 -3.91 -2.21 -8.60
C CYS A 101 -2.42 -1.87 -8.47
N TYR A 102 -1.73 -2.46 -7.48
CA TYR A 102 -0.36 -2.07 -7.16
C TYR A 102 0.65 -2.60 -8.20
N SER A 103 0.38 -3.79 -8.76
CA SER A 103 1.13 -4.31 -9.90
C SER A 103 1.05 -3.40 -11.13
N ALA A 104 -0.12 -2.81 -11.42
CA ALA A 104 -0.33 -1.90 -12.54
C ALA A 104 0.46 -0.59 -12.36
N ILE A 105 0.51 -0.04 -11.14
CA ILE A 105 1.36 1.12 -10.81
C ILE A 105 2.83 0.79 -11.09
N GLY A 106 3.31 -0.39 -10.68
CA GLY A 106 4.68 -0.82 -10.96
C GLY A 106 5.02 -0.93 -12.46
N ILE A 107 4.04 -1.25 -13.31
CA ILE A 107 4.18 -1.23 -14.77
C ILE A 107 4.21 0.21 -15.30
N ILE A 108 3.39 1.10 -14.75
CA ILE A 108 3.33 2.50 -15.16
C ILE A 108 4.63 3.24 -14.80
N ASP A 109 5.16 3.01 -13.61
CA ASP A 109 6.40 3.65 -13.14
C ASP A 109 7.64 3.13 -13.88
N TYR A 110 7.62 1.87 -14.30
CA TYR A 110 8.79 1.19 -14.88
C TYR A 110 8.47 0.34 -16.12
N PRO A 111 7.85 0.92 -17.18
CA PRO A 111 7.42 0.17 -18.37
C PRO A 111 8.56 -0.55 -19.09
N GLN A 112 9.79 -0.03 -18.99
CA GLN A 112 11.02 -0.62 -19.53
C GLN A 112 11.31 -2.04 -19.00
N ARG A 113 10.79 -2.42 -17.82
CA ARG A 113 10.93 -3.79 -17.30
C ARG A 113 10.17 -4.82 -18.16
N TRP A 114 9.15 -4.40 -18.90
CA TRP A 114 8.35 -5.25 -19.78
C TRP A 114 8.74 -5.12 -21.25
N LEU A 115 9.18 -3.93 -21.67
CA LEU A 115 9.45 -3.64 -23.08
C LEU A 115 10.95 -3.58 -23.45
N GLY A 116 11.86 -3.61 -22.47
CA GLY A 116 13.29 -3.49 -22.71
C GLY A 116 13.65 -2.15 -23.36
N ASN A 117 14.34 -2.20 -24.51
CA ASN A 117 14.80 -1.02 -25.25
C ASN A 117 13.77 -0.51 -26.28
N ALA A 118 12.48 -0.80 -26.10
CA ALA A 118 11.41 -0.26 -26.93
C ALA A 118 11.39 1.27 -26.93
N ASP A 119 10.89 1.87 -28.00
CA ASP A 119 10.84 3.32 -28.13
C ASP A 119 9.82 3.98 -27.17
N GLU A 120 9.93 5.30 -27.04
CA GLU A 120 9.05 6.07 -26.15
C GLU A 120 7.57 5.95 -26.52
N ALA A 121 7.23 5.77 -27.80
CA ALA A 121 5.85 5.64 -28.23
C ALA A 121 5.24 4.31 -27.75
N GLN A 122 5.99 3.22 -27.83
CA GLN A 122 5.58 1.92 -27.32
C GLN A 122 5.47 1.93 -25.78
N GLN A 123 6.41 2.58 -25.09
CA GLN A 123 6.34 2.75 -23.63
C GLN A 123 5.11 3.57 -23.23
N ALA A 124 4.84 4.69 -23.91
CA ALA A 124 3.66 5.51 -23.67
C ALA A 124 2.35 4.74 -23.94
N GLN A 125 2.31 3.87 -24.95
CA GLN A 125 1.16 3.03 -25.24
C GLN A 125 0.88 2.04 -24.10
N LEU A 126 1.92 1.37 -23.57
CA LEU A 126 1.80 0.48 -22.41
C LEU A 126 1.31 1.24 -21.17
N VAL A 127 1.94 2.37 -20.84
CA VAL A 127 1.54 3.21 -19.70
C VAL A 127 0.07 3.63 -19.81
N SER A 128 -0.34 4.09 -20.99
CA SER A 128 -1.73 4.52 -21.25
C SER A 128 -2.73 3.37 -21.08
N GLY A 129 -2.42 2.18 -21.60
CA GLY A 129 -3.26 0.99 -21.46
C GLY A 129 -3.36 0.52 -20.01
N THR A 130 -2.23 0.45 -19.32
CA THR A 130 -2.16 0.02 -17.92
C THR A 130 -2.89 0.98 -16.99
N ARG A 131 -2.77 2.29 -17.20
CA ARG A 131 -3.51 3.29 -16.40
C ARG A 131 -5.03 3.12 -16.55
N ARG A 132 -5.53 2.92 -17.78
CA ARG A 132 -6.95 2.63 -18.00
C ARG A 132 -7.40 1.36 -17.26
N TYR A 133 -6.58 0.31 -17.29
CA TYR A 133 -6.85 -0.92 -16.55
C TYR A 133 -6.87 -0.68 -15.03
N LEU A 134 -5.89 0.04 -14.49
CA LEU A 134 -5.82 0.40 -13.07
C LEU A 134 -7.07 1.14 -12.60
N HIS A 135 -7.50 2.13 -13.38
CA HIS A 135 -8.73 2.90 -13.09
C HIS A 135 -9.96 2.00 -13.07
N GLN A 136 -10.09 1.09 -14.05
CA GLN A 136 -11.17 0.11 -14.06
C GLN A 136 -11.09 -0.85 -12.87
N ALA A 137 -9.90 -1.32 -12.50
CA ALA A 137 -9.69 -2.19 -11.35
C ALA A 137 -10.12 -1.52 -10.04
N TRP A 138 -9.88 -0.22 -9.88
CA TRP A 138 -10.36 0.54 -8.73
C TRP A 138 -11.89 0.67 -8.68
N VAL A 139 -12.56 0.86 -9.82
CA VAL A 139 -14.03 0.88 -9.88
C VAL A 139 -14.61 -0.49 -9.48
N VAL A 140 -14.03 -1.59 -9.98
CA VAL A 140 -14.43 -2.94 -9.59
C VAL A 140 -14.14 -3.21 -8.11
N PHE A 141 -13.02 -2.71 -7.59
CA PHE A 141 -12.70 -2.81 -6.17
C PHE A 141 -13.74 -2.08 -5.30
N ALA A 142 -14.11 -0.86 -5.69
CA ALA A 142 -15.11 -0.07 -4.98
C ALA A 142 -16.44 -0.82 -4.89
N ASP A 143 -16.93 -1.39 -6.00
CA ASP A 143 -18.17 -2.17 -6.04
C ASP A 143 -18.14 -3.40 -5.11
N GLN A 144 -17.03 -4.14 -5.11
CA GLN A 144 -16.94 -5.41 -4.39
C GLN A 144 -16.55 -5.29 -2.92
N PHE A 145 -15.84 -4.23 -2.53
CA PHE A 145 -15.16 -4.15 -1.24
C PHE A 145 -15.47 -2.89 -0.42
N ALA A 146 -16.33 -1.97 -0.87
CA ALA A 146 -16.65 -0.75 -0.12
C ALA A 146 -17.06 -1.01 1.35
N GLY A 147 -17.83 -2.07 1.59
CA GLY A 147 -18.26 -2.46 2.94
C GLY A 147 -17.21 -3.15 3.80
N GLN A 148 -15.99 -3.33 3.31
CA GLN A 148 -14.96 -4.19 3.94
C GLN A 148 -13.75 -3.41 4.48
N LEU A 149 -13.74 -2.08 4.38
CA LEU A 149 -12.58 -1.25 4.77
C LEU A 149 -12.44 -1.02 6.27
N PHE A 150 -13.52 -1.23 7.03
CA PHE A 150 -13.59 -0.89 8.45
C PHE A 150 -13.85 -2.13 9.30
N THR A 151 -13.31 -2.10 10.51
CA THR A 151 -13.64 -3.02 11.59
C THR A 151 -15.07 -2.77 12.10
N PRO A 152 -15.66 -3.70 12.88
CA PRO A 152 -16.96 -3.48 13.52
C PRO A 152 -16.99 -2.26 14.46
N SER A 153 -15.83 -1.86 14.99
CA SER A 153 -15.63 -0.66 15.82
C SER A 153 -15.41 0.62 15.01
N ASN A 154 -15.60 0.56 13.69
CA ASN A 154 -15.50 1.68 12.74
C ASN A 154 -14.08 2.29 12.59
N ALA A 155 -13.04 1.57 13.03
CA ALA A 155 -11.65 1.89 12.71
C ALA A 155 -11.23 1.22 11.39
N PRO A 156 -10.36 1.84 10.56
CA PRO A 156 -9.87 1.23 9.31
C PRO A 156 -9.16 -0.10 9.58
N ASN A 157 -9.46 -1.17 8.86
CA ASN A 157 -8.70 -2.43 8.96
C ASN A 157 -7.53 -2.43 7.96
N ALA A 158 -6.79 -3.55 7.85
CA ALA A 158 -5.66 -3.66 6.92
C ALA A 158 -6.05 -3.37 5.46
N LEU A 159 -7.25 -3.80 5.03
CA LEU A 159 -7.75 -3.53 3.69
C LEU A 159 -8.05 -2.03 3.51
N GLY A 160 -8.67 -1.38 4.50
CA GLY A 160 -8.88 0.06 4.51
C GLY A 160 -7.56 0.83 4.37
N ILE A 161 -6.56 0.49 5.18
CA ILE A 161 -5.22 1.10 5.15
C ILE A 161 -4.56 0.93 3.78
N MET A 162 -4.58 -0.29 3.23
CA MET A 162 -3.96 -0.57 1.94
C MET A 162 -4.72 0.11 0.78
N ALA A 163 -6.05 0.09 0.81
CA ALA A 163 -6.86 0.79 -0.19
C ALA A 163 -6.59 2.29 -0.16
N ALA A 164 -6.54 2.90 1.02
CA ALA A 164 -6.32 4.33 1.18
C ALA A 164 -4.94 4.77 0.71
N ALA A 165 -3.88 4.03 1.03
CA ALA A 165 -2.52 4.33 0.57
C ALA A 165 -2.37 4.13 -0.94
N VAL A 166 -2.79 2.98 -1.48
CA VAL A 166 -2.49 2.63 -2.88
C VAL A 166 -3.30 3.46 -3.88
N SER A 167 -4.52 3.86 -3.51
CA SER A 167 -5.36 4.70 -4.38
C SER A 167 -4.85 6.14 -4.55
N ARG A 168 -3.76 6.55 -3.89
CA ARG A 168 -3.15 7.87 -4.07
C ARG A 168 -2.35 8.04 -5.34
N TRP A 169 -1.95 6.94 -5.98
CA TRP A 169 -1.13 6.96 -7.17
C TRP A 169 -1.98 6.94 -8.45
N ASP A 170 -1.38 7.42 -9.56
CA ASP A 170 -1.97 7.41 -10.90
C ASP A 170 -3.40 7.97 -10.97
N ASP A 171 -3.66 9.07 -10.26
CA ASP A 171 -4.94 9.80 -10.28
C ASP A 171 -6.16 8.94 -9.86
N ALA A 172 -5.94 7.80 -9.20
CA ALA A 172 -7.02 6.89 -8.86
C ALA A 172 -8.07 7.53 -7.93
N ARG A 173 -7.68 8.43 -7.02
CA ARG A 173 -8.64 9.19 -6.20
C ARG A 173 -9.56 10.10 -7.02
N GLU A 174 -9.06 10.76 -8.06
CA GLU A 174 -9.87 11.62 -8.92
C GLU A 174 -10.92 10.80 -9.68
N VAL A 175 -10.48 9.67 -10.27
CA VAL A 175 -11.38 8.75 -10.97
C VAL A 175 -12.45 8.20 -10.03
N LEU A 176 -12.06 7.78 -8.82
CA LEU A 176 -13.00 7.28 -7.81
C LEU A 176 -13.97 8.37 -7.33
N GLY A 177 -13.53 9.62 -7.19
CA GLY A 177 -14.41 10.74 -6.85
C GLY A 177 -15.54 10.93 -7.86
N ASN A 178 -15.24 10.74 -9.15
CA ASN A 178 -16.21 10.88 -10.23
C ASN A 178 -17.10 9.63 -10.42
N LEU A 179 -16.52 8.43 -10.35
CA LEU A 179 -17.19 7.18 -10.72
C LEU A 179 -17.75 6.38 -9.54
N ALA A 180 -17.23 6.60 -8.33
CA ALA A 180 -17.60 5.87 -7.11
C ALA A 180 -17.54 6.78 -5.86
N PRO A 181 -18.29 7.90 -5.82
CA PRO A 181 -18.15 8.93 -4.79
C PRO A 181 -18.35 8.43 -3.35
N GLY A 182 -19.25 7.46 -3.12
CA GLY A 182 -19.43 6.86 -1.80
C GLY A 182 -18.21 6.06 -1.32
N PHE A 183 -17.48 5.44 -2.25
CA PHE A 183 -16.23 4.78 -1.94
C PHE A 183 -15.11 5.79 -1.70
N ALA A 184 -15.04 6.87 -2.49
CA ALA A 184 -14.12 7.98 -2.25
C ALA A 184 -14.27 8.56 -0.83
N GLN A 185 -15.51 8.81 -0.40
CA GLN A 185 -15.82 9.24 0.98
C GLN A 185 -15.38 8.21 2.04
N SER A 186 -15.52 6.91 1.74
CA SER A 186 -15.04 5.87 2.64
C SER A 186 -13.52 5.90 2.79
N LEU A 187 -12.79 6.19 1.72
CA LEU A 187 -11.34 6.34 1.80
C LEU A 187 -10.92 7.65 2.52
N GLU A 188 -11.65 8.76 2.35
CA GLU A 188 -11.44 9.99 3.13
C GLU A 188 -11.61 9.74 4.64
N ARG A 189 -12.58 8.91 5.02
CA ARG A 189 -12.75 8.48 6.42
C ARG A 189 -11.57 7.66 6.93
N VAL A 190 -10.92 6.86 6.08
CA VAL A 190 -9.66 6.18 6.44
C VAL A 190 -8.55 7.21 6.59
N ASP A 191 -8.45 8.16 5.66
CA ASP A 191 -7.43 9.20 5.66
C ASP A 191 -7.48 10.08 6.93
N ALA A 192 -8.69 10.31 7.48
CA ALA A 192 -8.92 11.10 8.68
C ALA A 192 -8.75 10.33 10.00
N ASP A 193 -8.50 9.02 9.96
CA ASP A 193 -8.31 8.22 11.17
C ASP A 193 -7.10 8.74 11.99
N PRO A 194 -7.19 8.85 13.33
CA PRO A 194 -6.13 9.43 14.15
C PRO A 194 -4.77 8.70 14.09
N VAL A 195 -4.73 7.42 13.73
CA VAL A 195 -3.49 6.65 13.55
C VAL A 195 -2.97 6.78 12.12
N VAL A 196 -3.88 6.88 11.14
CA VAL A 196 -3.52 6.99 9.71
C VAL A 196 -3.05 8.39 9.35
N ALA A 197 -3.80 9.43 9.75
CA ALA A 197 -3.60 10.81 9.30
C ALA A 197 -2.18 11.33 9.55
N PRO A 198 -1.54 11.14 10.73
CA PRO A 198 -0.19 11.63 10.97
C PRO A 198 0.86 10.97 10.07
N VAL A 199 0.71 9.68 9.78
CA VAL A 199 1.62 8.95 8.88
C VAL A 199 1.43 9.47 7.46
N PHE A 200 0.19 9.60 7.00
CA PHE A 200 -0.10 10.11 5.65
C PHE A 200 0.35 11.56 5.45
N ALA A 201 0.19 12.43 6.44
CA ALA A 201 0.68 13.81 6.38
C ALA A 201 2.20 13.89 6.22
N ARG A 202 2.94 12.98 6.86
CA ARG A 202 4.40 12.87 6.68
C ARG A 202 4.77 12.31 5.30
N HIS A 203 4.07 11.27 4.85
CA HIS A 203 4.34 10.65 3.55
C HIS A 203 3.95 11.51 2.36
N TRP A 204 2.93 12.37 2.50
CA TRP A 204 2.44 13.23 1.43
C TRP A 204 2.05 14.61 1.99
N PRO A 205 3.02 15.48 2.31
CA PRO A 205 2.77 16.77 2.97
C PRO A 205 1.98 17.75 2.08
N GLN A 206 1.98 17.52 0.76
CA GLN A 206 1.22 18.33 -0.20
C GLN A 206 -0.18 17.76 -0.50
N TRP A 207 -0.53 16.61 0.09
CA TRP A 207 -1.84 16.01 -0.10
C TRP A 207 -2.92 16.88 0.55
N LYS A 208 -3.74 17.52 -0.28
CA LYS A 208 -4.92 18.24 0.21
C LYS A 208 -5.98 17.19 0.54
N VAL A 209 -6.22 16.96 1.83
CA VAL A 209 -7.40 16.20 2.29
C VAL A 209 -8.62 16.88 1.68
N SER A 210 -9.38 16.13 0.87
CA SER A 210 -10.63 16.58 0.27
C SER A 210 -11.75 16.57 1.30
#